data_AF-F5B6Y1-F1
#
_entry.id   AF-F5B6Y1-F1
#
_cell.length_a   1.000
_cell.length_b   1.000
_cell.length_c   1.000
_cell.angle_alpha   90.00
_cell.angle_beta   90.00
_cell.angle_gamma   90.00
#
_symmetry.space_group_name_H-M   'P 1'
#
loop_
_entity.id
_entity.type
_entity.pdbx_description
1 polymer ?
#
loop_
_entity_poly.entity_id
_entity_poly.type
_entity_poly.pdbx_seq_one_letter_code
_entity_poly.pdbx_strand_id
1 'polypeptide(L)'
;PFGAMYELEIYPLVTRCDGLQPGLYHYRPSDHGLELVTEPNPAVQTLAQMAAITATLEQPPQVVLLIAARFQRIQNKYQSMSYAVILKHVGVL
;
A
#
# COMPACT_ATOMS: atom_id res chain seq x y z
N PRO A 1 20.23 17.26 -10.56
CA PRO A 1 19.51 16.11 -11.18
C PRO A 1 19.88 14.81 -10.47
N PHE A 2 18.95 13.86 -10.38
CA PHE A 2 19.05 12.53 -9.72
C PHE A 2 18.81 12.53 -8.19
N GLY A 3 17.56 12.33 -7.78
CA GLY A 3 17.16 12.33 -6.37
C GLY A 3 15.77 11.78 -6.08
N ALA A 4 15.29 10.79 -6.84
CA ALA A 4 14.06 10.06 -6.53
C ALA A 4 14.37 8.57 -6.70
N MET A 5 15.11 8.03 -5.73
CA MET A 5 15.41 6.60 -5.70
C MET A 5 14.12 5.82 -5.51
N TYR A 6 14.08 4.66 -6.17
CA TYR A 6 13.07 3.61 -6.19
C TYR A 6 12.77 3.01 -4.80
N GLU A 7 12.59 3.84 -3.77
CA GLU A 7 12.36 3.37 -2.41
C GLU A 7 10.88 3.11 -2.12
N LEU A 8 9.97 3.68 -2.92
CA LEU A 8 8.54 3.46 -2.80
C LEU A 8 8.11 2.21 -3.55
N GLU A 9 7.55 1.26 -2.82
CA GLU A 9 6.89 0.08 -3.34
C GLU A 9 5.37 0.22 -3.17
N ILE A 10 4.63 -0.22 -4.17
CA ILE A 10 3.17 -0.17 -4.19
C ILE A 10 2.65 -1.60 -4.07
N TYR A 11 1.78 -1.81 -3.09
CA TYR A 11 1.15 -3.09 -2.82
C TYR A 11 -0.38 -2.97 -2.91
N PRO A 12 -0.98 -3.31 -4.05
CA PRO A 12 -2.44 -3.37 -4.18
C PRO A 12 -3.01 -4.51 -3.33
N LEU A 13 -3.81 -4.15 -2.32
CA LEU A 13 -4.63 -5.08 -1.56
C LEU A 13 -6.01 -5.15 -2.24
N VAL A 14 -6.31 -6.29 -2.85
CA VAL A 14 -7.51 -6.49 -3.67
C VAL A 14 -8.52 -7.31 -2.89
N THR A 15 -9.71 -6.76 -2.67
CA THR A 15 -10.84 -7.48 -2.10
C THR A 15 -11.84 -7.90 -3.18
N ARG A 16 -12.08 -7.04 -4.18
CA ARG A 16 -12.96 -7.30 -5.33
C ARG A 16 -12.56 -6.47 -6.54
N CYS A 17 -11.96 -7.12 -7.54
CA CYS A 17 -11.59 -6.51 -8.82
C CYS A 17 -11.89 -7.48 -9.96
N ASP A 18 -12.45 -6.99 -11.06
CA ASP A 18 -12.66 -7.83 -12.24
C ASP A 18 -11.31 -8.13 -12.91
N GLY A 19 -11.10 -9.38 -13.32
CA GLY A 19 -9.83 -9.84 -13.89
C GLY A 19 -8.68 -10.04 -12.90
N LEU A 20 -8.89 -9.87 -11.59
CA LEU A 20 -7.86 -10.08 -10.57
C LEU A 20 -8.40 -10.79 -9.33
N GLN A 21 -7.75 -11.87 -8.91
CA GLN A 21 -8.17 -12.61 -7.72
C GLN A 21 -7.96 -11.75 -6.46
N PRO A 22 -8.81 -11.88 -5.42
CA PRO A 22 -8.55 -11.21 -4.15
C PRO A 22 -7.20 -11.64 -3.56
N GLY A 23 -6.50 -10.72 -2.91
CA GLY A 23 -5.15 -10.96 -2.38
C GLY A 23 -4.33 -9.69 -2.27
N LEU A 24 -3.11 -9.83 -1.74
CA LEU A 24 -2.11 -8.77 -1.72
C LEU A 24 -1.17 -8.96 -2.91
N TYR A 25 -0.99 -7.90 -3.69
CA TYR A 25 -0.11 -7.87 -4.84
C TYR A 25 1.05 -6.90 -4.61
N HIS A 26 2.15 -7.10 -5.33
CA HIS A 26 3.24 -6.15 -5.46
C HIS A 26 3.26 -5.64 -6.90
N TYR A 27 3.28 -4.32 -7.06
CA TYR A 27 3.39 -3.69 -8.36
C TYR A 27 4.86 -3.67 -8.81
N ARG A 28 5.12 -4.27 -9.97
CA ARG A 28 6.44 -4.29 -10.59
C ARG A 28 6.50 -3.19 -11.66
N PRO A 29 7.25 -2.10 -11.44
CA PRO A 29 7.29 -0.98 -12.38
C PRO A 29 8.03 -1.33 -13.68
N SER A 30 8.90 -2.34 -13.67
CA SER A 30 9.70 -2.73 -14.84
C SER A 30 8.89 -3.35 -15.98
N ASP A 31 7.79 -4.03 -15.65
CA ASP A 31 6.92 -4.73 -16.61
C ASP A 31 5.46 -4.29 -16.51
N HIS A 32 5.17 -3.25 -15.70
CA HIS A 32 3.82 -2.81 -15.36
C HIS A 32 2.92 -3.97 -14.87
N GLY A 33 3.53 -4.98 -14.25
CA GLY A 33 2.85 -6.19 -13.80
C GLY A 33 2.44 -6.15 -12.34
N LEU A 34 1.49 -7.01 -11.99
CA LEU A 34 1.14 -7.33 -10.61
C LEU A 34 1.60 -8.74 -10.29
N GLU A 35 2.36 -8.87 -9.21
CA GLU A 35 2.80 -10.16 -8.69
C GLU A 35 2.03 -10.47 -7.40
N LEU A 36 1.42 -11.65 -7.31
CA LEU A 36 0.71 -12.07 -6.11
C LEU A 36 1.72 -12.32 -4.98
N VAL A 37 1.62 -11.56 -3.89
CA VAL A 37 2.44 -11.72 -2.69
C VAL A 37 1.78 -12.71 -1.74
N THR A 38 0.45 -12.65 -1.61
CA THR A 38 -0.27 -13.46 -0.64
C THR A 38 -1.75 -13.54 -1.01
N GLU A 39 -2.29 -14.76 -0.95
CA GLU A 39 -3.73 -15.01 -1.04
C GLU A 39 -4.51 -14.41 0.14
N PRO A 40 -5.84 -14.26 0.04
CA PRO A 40 -6.65 -13.71 1.11
C PRO A 40 -6.47 -14.52 2.40
N ASN A 41 -6.09 -13.81 3.47
CA ASN A 41 -5.94 -14.38 4.79
C ASN A 41 -6.49 -13.42 5.86
N PRO A 42 -6.60 -13.84 7.13
CA PRO A 42 -7.15 -12.98 8.19
C PRO A 42 -6.41 -11.64 8.36
N ALA A 43 -5.10 -11.60 8.10
CA ALA A 43 -4.32 -10.35 8.17
C ALA A 43 -4.67 -9.38 7.02
N VAL A 44 -4.78 -9.89 5.78
CA VAL A 44 -5.24 -9.13 4.60
C VAL A 44 -6.64 -8.57 4.83
N GLN A 45 -7.55 -9.37 5.40
CA GLN A 45 -8.91 -8.92 5.72
C GLN A 45 -8.90 -7.82 6.79
N THR A 46 -8.07 -7.96 7.83
CA THR A 46 -7.91 -6.94 8.87
C THR A 46 -7.42 -5.62 8.27
N LEU A 47 -6.43 -5.66 7.36
CA LEU A 47 -5.94 -4.47 6.67
C LEU A 47 -7.03 -3.78 5.83
N ALA A 48 -7.85 -4.55 5.11
CA ALA A 48 -8.96 -4.00 4.35
C ALA A 48 -10.02 -3.34 5.25
N GLN A 49 -10.32 -3.96 6.40
CA GLN A 49 -11.25 -3.39 7.39
C GLN A 49 -10.70 -2.11 8.02
N MET A 50 -9.42 -2.09 8.38
CA MET A 50 -8.76 -0.88 8.90
C MET A 50 -8.84 0.26 7.88
N ALA A 51 -8.57 -0.03 6.61
CA ALA A 51 -8.71 0.96 5.53
C ALA A 51 -10.15 1.51 5.44
N ALA A 52 -11.16 0.62 5.49
CA ALA A 52 -12.56 1.02 5.48
C ALA A 52 -12.92 1.96 6.65
N ILE A 53 -12.50 1.62 7.86
CA ILE A 53 -12.72 2.43 9.06
C ILE A 53 -12.06 3.81 8.91
N THR A 54 -10.79 3.85 8.47
CA THR A 54 -10.07 5.12 8.30
C THR A 54 -10.68 6.01 7.22
N ALA A 55 -11.25 5.41 6.18
CA ALA A 55 -11.91 6.12 5.09
C ALA A 55 -13.40 6.40 5.37
N THR A 56 -13.93 6.00 6.54
CA THR A 56 -15.35 6.12 6.90
C THR A 56 -16.27 5.46 5.87
N LEU A 57 -15.87 4.29 5.36
CA LEU A 57 -16.65 3.51 4.41
C LEU A 57 -17.50 2.48 5.16
N GLU A 58 -18.76 2.32 4.73
CA GLU A 58 -19.67 1.30 5.28
C GLU A 58 -19.26 -0.14 4.90
N GLN A 59 -18.50 -0.28 3.82
CA GLN A 59 -18.04 -1.57 3.29
C GLN A 59 -16.53 -1.51 3.02
N PRO A 60 -15.82 -2.66 3.09
CA PRO A 60 -14.42 -2.70 2.75
C PRO A 60 -14.19 -2.21 1.31
N PRO A 61 -13.17 -1.36 1.07
CA PRO A 61 -12.85 -0.88 -0.26
C PRO A 61 -12.46 -2.03 -1.18
N GLN A 62 -12.78 -1.88 -2.47
CA GLN A 62 -12.50 -2.89 -3.51
C GLN A 62 -11.01 -3.13 -3.71
N VAL A 63 -10.23 -2.05 -3.64
CA VAL A 63 -8.77 -2.06 -3.73
C VAL A 63 -8.23 -1.01 -2.76
N VAL A 64 -7.20 -1.37 -1.99
CA VAL A 64 -6.41 -0.44 -1.17
C VAL A 64 -4.99 -0.41 -1.73
N LEU A 65 -4.48 0.78 -2.04
CA LEU A 65 -3.10 0.95 -2.45
C LEU A 65 -2.24 1.19 -1.21
N LEU A 66 -1.49 0.17 -0.79
CA LEU A 66 -0.54 0.30 0.30
C LEU A 66 0.77 0.82 -0.28
N ILE A 67 1.20 2.00 0.16
CA ILE A 67 2.48 2.60 -0.24
C ILE A 67 3.47 2.36 0.90
N ALA A 68 4.51 1.57 0.62
CA ALA A 68 5.57 1.29 1.55
C ALA A 68 6.88 1.90 1.03
N ALA A 69 7.77 2.30 1.94
CA ALA A 69 9.13 2.68 1.58
C ALA A 69 10.09 1.63 2.13
N ARG A 70 10.93 1.02 1.27
CA ARG A 70 11.95 0.04 1.70
C ARG A 70 13.15 0.74 2.32
N PHE A 71 13.06 1.02 3.62
CA PHE A 71 14.15 1.53 4.45
C PHE A 71 15.19 0.45 4.82
N GLN A 72 15.58 -0.43 3.89
CA GLN A 72 16.62 -1.46 4.15
C GLN A 72 18.01 -0.85 4.47
N ARG A 73 18.12 0.49 4.53
CA ARG A 73 19.34 1.24 4.90
C ARG A 73 19.17 2.20 6.10
N ILE A 74 18.01 2.24 6.78
CA ILE A 74 17.82 3.05 8.01
C ILE A 74 17.13 2.23 9.13
N GLN A 75 17.52 0.96 9.30
CA GLN A 75 17.40 0.32 10.62
C GLN A 75 18.54 0.86 11.48
N ASN A 76 18.27 1.91 12.27
CA ASN A 76 18.93 2.16 13.56
C ASN A 76 18.49 3.45 14.26
N LYS A 77 17.61 4.27 13.67
CA LYS A 77 17.21 5.50 14.35
C LYS A 77 15.85 5.98 13.85
N TYR A 78 15.02 6.38 14.80
CA TYR A 78 13.72 7.05 14.63
C TYR A 78 12.48 6.14 14.72
N GLN A 79 12.18 5.81 15.98
CA GLN A 79 10.83 5.74 16.51
C GLN A 79 10.02 6.99 16.10
N SER A 80 8.76 6.77 15.69
CA SER A 80 7.64 7.71 15.77
C SER A 80 7.91 9.18 15.38
N MET A 81 7.60 9.57 14.12
CA MET A 81 7.01 10.87 13.71
C MET A 81 7.47 11.33 12.32
N SER A 82 6.92 10.72 11.26
CA SER A 82 6.94 11.33 9.91
C SER A 82 5.71 11.00 9.05
N TYR A 83 4.71 10.31 9.63
CA TYR A 83 3.51 9.88 8.90
C TYR A 83 2.52 11.04 8.63
N ALA A 84 2.54 12.09 9.46
CA ALA A 84 1.64 13.25 9.33
C ALA A 84 2.05 14.25 8.25
N VAL A 85 3.28 14.18 7.71
CA VAL A 85 3.77 15.13 6.69
C VAL A 85 3.48 14.63 5.27
N ILE A 86 3.47 13.32 5.04
CA ILE A 86 3.10 12.73 3.73
C ILE A 86 1.60 12.93 3.43
N LEU A 87 0.75 12.90 4.46
CA LEU A 87 -0.69 13.18 4.34
C LEU A 87 -1.03 14.62 3.93
N LYS A 88 -0.09 15.58 4.01
CA LYS A 88 -0.32 16.95 3.51
C LYS A 88 -0.17 17.07 1.99
N HIS A 89 0.38 16.07 1.30
CA HIS A 89 0.61 16.14 -0.15
C HIS A 89 -0.47 15.44 -1.00
N VAL A 90 -1.42 14.71 -0.40
CA VAL A 90 -2.51 14.04 -1.14
C VAL A 90 -3.73 14.98 -1.35
N GLY A 91 -3.66 16.22 -0.87
CA GLY A 91 -4.68 17.26 -1.11
C GLY A 91 -4.58 17.98 -2.47
N VAL A 92 -3.68 17.56 -3.35
CA VAL A 92 -3.57 18.07 -4.74
C VAL A 92 -3.51 16.89 -5.70
N LEU A 93 -4.63 16.18 -5.81
CA LEU A 93 -5.00 15.40 -6.99
C LEU A 93 -6.53 15.43 -7.12
#